data_AF-A0A849HEU8-F1
#
_entry.id   AF-A0A849HEU8-F1
#
_cell.length_a   1.000
_cell.length_b   1.000
_cell.length_c   1.000
_cell.angle_alpha   90.00
_cell.angle_beta   90.00
_cell.angle_gamma   90.00
#
_symmetry.space_group_name_H-M   'P 1'
#
loop_
_entity.id
_entity.type
_entity.pdbx_description
1 polymer ?
#
loop_
_entity_poly.entity_id
_entity_poly.type
_entity_poly.pdbx_seq_one_letter_code
_entity_poly.pdbx_strand_id
1 'polypeptide(L)'
;MQNIATVNPDGTGVVTLDGQPPAHVSTSSVEEARRALVGLVIDHARRTGQPVEVIARDPDAEHRLSVSPDGSVQPITAATPPLSPSPVSVQTPEPANGTGSWVPTRAKPTTGTRGMTHGEEPAVTTRREARERSFLADARLTAPPLTGWQAFLARLGFKSGPTAEEVAKWEDERAISQHWPGPRTIAVLNGKGGAGKTPATALLSAMFARAGGSGVLAWDNNVTRGTLGWRTESGTHSATVLDLIPRTDELLTPGARAADLAAVVHHQTIDKYDVLRSNPLLLSTEQKLTPDQLDAVHAVAAKYYRLIFMDSGNDEGDALWLRMIDHADQIVVATSTRPDHAEAGRLLLNALADR
;
A
#
# COMPACT_ATOMS: atom_id res chain seq x y z
N MET A 1 -29.04 -23.97 -15.57
CA MET A 1 -28.34 -23.43 -16.73
C MET A 1 -27.39 -22.36 -16.20
N GLN A 2 -26.60 -21.65 -17.02
CA GLN A 2 -25.87 -20.48 -16.53
C GLN A 2 -26.72 -19.24 -16.82
N ASN A 3 -26.90 -18.36 -15.83
CA ASN A 3 -27.55 -17.07 -16.04
C ASN A 3 -26.59 -16.16 -16.81
N ILE A 4 -27.01 -15.65 -17.95
CA ILE A 4 -26.16 -14.83 -18.84
C ILE A 4 -26.95 -13.61 -19.28
N ALA A 5 -26.36 -12.42 -19.16
CA ALA A 5 -26.86 -11.17 -19.72
C ALA A 5 -25.87 -10.65 -20.76
N THR A 6 -26.29 -10.46 -22.01
CA THR A 6 -25.44 -9.97 -23.09
C THR A 6 -25.97 -8.64 -23.60
N VAL A 7 -25.13 -7.62 -23.65
CA VAL A 7 -25.41 -6.32 -24.28
C VAL A 7 -24.67 -6.25 -25.61
N ASN A 8 -25.35 -5.83 -26.67
CA ASN A 8 -24.79 -5.63 -27.99
C ASN A 8 -24.43 -4.15 -28.22
N PRO A 9 -23.47 -3.84 -29.11
CA PRO A 9 -23.06 -2.45 -29.41
C PRO A 9 -24.18 -1.57 -29.98
N ASP A 10 -25.25 -2.16 -30.50
CA ASP A 10 -26.39 -1.46 -31.12
C ASP A 10 -27.48 -1.06 -30.11
N GLY A 11 -27.26 -1.24 -28.80
CA GLY A 11 -28.25 -0.94 -27.77
C GLY A 11 -29.34 -2.00 -27.62
N THR A 12 -29.15 -3.19 -28.21
CA THR A 12 -29.95 -4.38 -27.93
C THR A 12 -29.28 -5.26 -26.89
N GLY A 13 -30.06 -6.14 -26.25
CA GLY A 13 -29.50 -7.09 -25.31
C GLY A 13 -30.45 -8.24 -24.99
N VAL A 14 -29.91 -9.31 -24.42
CA VAL A 14 -30.67 -10.49 -24.01
C VAL A 14 -30.21 -10.94 -22.63
N VAL A 15 -31.17 -11.31 -21.78
CA VAL A 15 -30.88 -11.98 -20.51
C VAL A 15 -31.57 -13.33 -20.45
N THR A 16 -30.79 -14.36 -20.12
CA THR A 16 -31.26 -15.72 -19.88
C THR A 16 -31.08 -16.02 -18.39
N LEU A 17 -32.19 -16.29 -17.70
CA LEU A 17 -32.21 -16.62 -16.26
C LEU A 17 -32.83 -18.00 -16.06
N ASP A 18 -32.34 -18.73 -15.06
CA ASP A 18 -32.80 -20.07 -14.75
C ASP A 18 -34.32 -20.13 -14.54
N GLY A 19 -34.96 -21.03 -15.28
CA GLY A 19 -36.41 -21.22 -15.21
C GLY A 19 -37.25 -20.10 -15.83
N GLN A 20 -36.65 -19.19 -16.61
CA GLN A 20 -37.37 -18.14 -17.37
C GLN A 20 -37.04 -18.20 -18.87
N PRO A 21 -37.99 -17.83 -19.75
CA PRO A 21 -37.66 -17.63 -21.16
C PRO A 21 -36.68 -16.46 -21.32
N PRO A 22 -35.79 -16.48 -22.34
CA PRO A 22 -34.90 -15.35 -22.62
C PRO A 22 -35.68 -14.05 -22.81
N ALA A 23 -35.27 -13.00 -22.11
CA ALA A 23 -35.86 -11.68 -22.22
C ALA A 23 -34.98 -10.78 -23.08
N HIS A 24 -35.59 -10.12 -24.06
CA HIS A 24 -34.91 -9.23 -24.98
C HIS A 24 -35.21 -7.77 -24.64
N VAL A 25 -34.19 -6.93 -24.78
CA VAL A 25 -34.28 -5.48 -24.60
C VAL A 25 -33.78 -4.82 -25.89
N SER A 26 -34.50 -3.78 -26.32
CA SER A 26 -34.08 -2.90 -27.42
C SER A 26 -34.23 -1.46 -26.94
N THR A 27 -33.12 -0.72 -26.93
CA THR A 27 -33.05 0.64 -26.40
C THR A 27 -32.23 1.53 -27.32
N SER A 28 -32.17 2.83 -27.01
CA SER A 28 -31.49 3.81 -27.87
C SER A 28 -29.98 3.90 -27.63
N SER A 29 -29.47 3.20 -26.61
CA SER A 29 -28.03 3.17 -26.29
C SER A 29 -27.64 1.89 -25.54
N VAL A 30 -26.36 1.52 -25.63
CA VAL A 30 -25.74 0.44 -24.84
C VAL A 30 -26.00 0.63 -23.33
N GLU A 31 -25.97 1.89 -22.88
CA GLU A 31 -26.21 2.30 -21.49
C GLU A 31 -27.61 1.92 -20.99
N GLU A 32 -28.62 2.23 -21.80
CA GLU A 32 -30.02 1.91 -21.51
C GLU A 32 -30.27 0.40 -21.55
N ALA A 33 -29.68 -0.29 -22.52
CA ALA A 33 -29.77 -1.75 -22.63
C ALA A 33 -29.23 -2.43 -21.38
N ARG A 34 -28.05 -1.99 -20.92
CA ARG A 34 -27.41 -2.49 -19.72
C ARG A 34 -28.26 -2.22 -18.48
N ARG A 35 -28.80 -1.01 -18.32
CA ARG A 35 -29.69 -0.65 -17.20
C ARG A 35 -30.94 -1.54 -17.18
N ALA A 36 -31.57 -1.75 -18.34
CA ALA A 36 -32.76 -2.58 -18.44
C ALA A 36 -32.49 -4.06 -18.14
N LEU A 37 -31.37 -4.64 -18.65
CA LEU A 37 -31.00 -6.03 -18.34
C LEU A 37 -30.70 -6.21 -16.85
N VAL A 38 -29.94 -5.31 -16.22
CA VAL A 38 -29.68 -5.37 -14.76
C VAL A 38 -30.99 -5.28 -13.96
N GLY A 39 -31.93 -4.42 -14.39
CA GLY A 39 -33.27 -4.34 -13.80
C GLY A 39 -34.02 -5.67 -13.84
N LEU A 40 -33.99 -6.38 -14.97
CA LEU A 40 -34.61 -7.70 -15.11
C LEU A 40 -33.99 -8.76 -14.16
N VAL A 41 -32.68 -8.71 -13.94
CA VAL A 41 -31.99 -9.61 -12.99
C VAL A 41 -32.38 -9.27 -11.55
N ILE A 42 -32.45 -7.98 -11.18
CA ILE A 42 -32.90 -7.53 -9.86
C ILE A 42 -34.34 -7.97 -9.60
N ASP A 43 -35.23 -7.80 -10.56
CA ASP A 43 -36.63 -8.22 -10.44
C ASP A 43 -36.76 -9.74 -10.32
N HIS A 44 -35.87 -10.50 -10.95
CA HIS A 44 -35.80 -11.95 -10.76
C HIS A 44 -35.31 -12.31 -9.35
N ALA A 45 -34.21 -11.71 -8.87
CA ALA A 45 -33.69 -11.91 -7.52
C ALA A 45 -34.72 -11.55 -6.44
N ARG A 46 -35.49 -10.47 -6.63
CA ARG A 46 -36.60 -10.08 -5.75
C ARG A 46 -37.72 -11.12 -5.73
N ARG A 47 -38.10 -11.67 -6.89
CA ARG A 47 -39.14 -12.69 -6.99
C ARG A 47 -38.73 -14.01 -6.34
N THR A 48 -37.47 -14.40 -6.46
CA THR A 48 -36.95 -15.66 -5.87
C THR A 48 -36.51 -15.50 -4.42
N GLY A 49 -36.28 -14.27 -3.96
CA GLY A 49 -35.76 -13.99 -2.62
C GLY A 49 -34.31 -14.45 -2.41
N GLN A 50 -33.60 -14.81 -3.48
CA GLN A 50 -32.23 -15.33 -3.44
C GLN A 50 -31.32 -14.47 -4.32
N PRO A 51 -30.03 -14.32 -3.97
CA PRO A 51 -29.05 -13.73 -4.87
C PRO A 51 -28.94 -14.54 -6.17
N VAL A 52 -28.85 -13.82 -7.29
CA VAL A 52 -28.74 -14.40 -8.63
C VAL A 52 -27.34 -14.14 -9.16
N GLU A 53 -26.56 -15.20 -9.33
CA GLU A 53 -25.27 -15.10 -10.02
C GLU A 53 -25.52 -15.00 -11.52
N VAL A 54 -24.93 -14.02 -12.21
CA VAL A 54 -25.08 -13.78 -13.65
C VAL A 54 -23.75 -13.46 -14.30
N ILE A 55 -23.51 -13.99 -15.50
CA ILE A 55 -22.39 -13.60 -16.35
C ILE A 55 -22.87 -12.46 -17.26
N ALA A 56 -22.38 -11.25 -17.00
CA ALA A 56 -22.63 -10.08 -17.83
C ALA A 56 -21.57 -9.97 -18.93
N ARG A 57 -21.98 -10.07 -20.19
CA ARG A 57 -21.16 -9.88 -21.38
C ARG A 57 -21.47 -8.52 -21.98
N ASP A 58 -20.47 -7.66 -21.95
CA ASP A 58 -20.48 -6.36 -22.58
C ASP A 58 -19.57 -6.39 -23.82
N PRO A 59 -19.72 -5.49 -24.81
CA PRO A 59 -18.79 -5.43 -25.93
C PRO A 59 -17.31 -5.30 -25.51
N ASP A 60 -17.06 -4.70 -24.35
CA ASP A 60 -15.71 -4.43 -23.86
C ASP A 60 -15.16 -5.46 -22.85
N ALA A 61 -16.00 -6.26 -22.18
CA ALA A 61 -15.59 -7.20 -21.13
C ALA A 61 -16.66 -8.22 -20.71
N GLU A 62 -16.24 -9.34 -20.12
CA GLU A 62 -17.11 -10.29 -19.42
C GLU A 62 -16.91 -10.17 -17.90
N HIS A 63 -18.02 -10.13 -17.15
CA HIS A 63 -18.02 -9.99 -15.69
C HIS A 63 -18.96 -11.02 -15.05
N ARG A 64 -18.54 -11.64 -13.94
CA ARG A 64 -19.42 -12.48 -13.12
C ARG A 64 -19.93 -11.66 -11.93
N LEU A 65 -21.24 -11.59 -11.78
CA LEU A 65 -21.91 -10.70 -10.83
C LEU A 65 -22.87 -11.50 -9.94
N SER A 66 -23.00 -11.10 -8.68
CA SER A 66 -24.07 -11.53 -7.78
C SER A 66 -25.04 -10.35 -7.61
N VAL A 67 -26.30 -10.57 -7.96
CA VAL A 67 -27.38 -9.58 -7.85
C VAL A 67 -28.32 -10.00 -6.72
N SER A 68 -28.38 -9.20 -5.66
CA SER A 68 -29.17 -9.50 -4.47
C SER A 68 -30.60 -8.93 -4.57
N PRO A 69 -31.58 -9.49 -3.82
CA PRO A 69 -32.96 -8.99 -3.79
C PRO A 69 -33.11 -7.51 -3.37
N ASP A 70 -32.16 -7.01 -2.57
CA ASP A 70 -32.11 -5.61 -2.13
C ASP A 70 -31.64 -4.62 -3.22
N GLY A 71 -31.32 -5.14 -4.41
CA GLY A 71 -30.83 -4.40 -5.56
C GLY A 71 -29.33 -4.11 -5.54
N SER A 72 -28.58 -4.69 -4.59
CA SER A 72 -27.12 -4.62 -4.60
C SER A 72 -26.53 -5.54 -5.67
N VAL A 73 -25.50 -5.04 -6.36
CA VAL A 73 -24.76 -5.79 -7.38
C VAL A 73 -23.29 -5.83 -6.97
N GLN A 74 -22.74 -7.02 -6.79
CA GLN A 74 -21.35 -7.24 -6.41
C GLN A 74 -20.64 -8.17 -7.40
N PRO A 75 -19.34 -7.98 -7.69
CA PRO A 75 -18.59 -8.94 -8.47
C PRO A 75 -18.37 -10.24 -7.69
N ILE A 76 -18.33 -11.35 -8.42
CA ILE A 76 -17.90 -12.65 -7.89
C ILE A 76 -16.49 -12.89 -8.41
N THR A 77 -15.49 -12.52 -7.62
CA THR A 77 -14.10 -12.88 -7.91
C THR A 77 -13.93 -14.36 -7.57
N ALA A 78 -13.62 -15.18 -8.58
CA ALA A 78 -13.17 -16.54 -8.31
C ALA A 78 -11.82 -16.46 -7.58
N ALA A 79 -11.71 -17.03 -6.38
CA ALA A 79 -10.44 -17.21 -5.70
C ALA A 79 -9.48 -17.98 -6.64
N THR A 80 -8.49 -17.28 -7.18
CA THR A 80 -7.47 -17.87 -8.05
C THR A 80 -6.13 -17.78 -7.32
N PRO A 81 -5.29 -18.84 -7.29
CA PRO A 81 -3.97 -18.80 -6.65
C PRO A 81 -3.04 -17.80 -7.37
N PRO A 82 -2.00 -17.27 -6.69
CA PRO A 82 -1.17 -16.20 -7.25
C PRO A 82 -0.21 -16.77 -8.30
N LEU A 83 -0.25 -16.24 -9.52
CA LEU A 83 0.83 -16.35 -10.49
C LEU A 83 1.13 -14.99 -11.12
N SER A 84 2.35 -14.54 -10.83
CA SER A 84 3.28 -13.63 -11.51
C SER A 84 2.78 -12.48 -12.40
N PRO A 85 3.34 -11.26 -12.24
CA PRO A 85 2.93 -10.07 -12.98
C PRO A 85 3.58 -9.99 -14.38
N SER A 86 2.86 -9.38 -15.32
CA SER A 86 3.40 -8.80 -16.55
C SER A 86 2.90 -7.35 -16.70
N PRO A 87 3.65 -6.49 -17.39
CA PRO A 87 3.78 -5.08 -17.02
C PRO A 87 2.65 -4.21 -17.59
N VAL A 88 2.17 -3.27 -16.79
CA VAL A 88 1.24 -2.21 -17.23
C VAL A 88 2.06 -0.95 -17.53
N SER A 89 1.93 -0.43 -18.76
CA SER A 89 2.47 0.86 -19.17
C SER A 89 1.82 1.99 -18.37
N VAL A 90 2.63 2.86 -17.77
CA VAL A 90 2.19 4.06 -17.05
C VAL A 90 2.31 5.27 -17.97
N GLN A 91 1.19 5.96 -18.20
CA GLN A 91 1.19 7.31 -18.75
C GLN A 91 1.34 8.34 -17.62
N THR A 92 2.28 9.25 -17.79
CA THR A 92 2.66 10.34 -16.89
C THR A 92 1.69 11.52 -16.97
N PRO A 93 1.23 12.09 -15.84
CA PRO A 93 0.82 13.49 -15.76
C PRO A 93 1.93 14.36 -15.15
N GLU A 94 2.09 15.54 -15.73
CA GLU A 94 3.04 16.60 -15.40
C GLU A 94 2.66 17.36 -14.10
N PRO A 95 3.61 17.77 -13.24
CA PRO A 95 3.30 18.44 -11.97
C PRO A 95 3.20 19.97 -12.07
N ALA A 96 2.19 20.55 -11.43
CA ALA A 96 2.09 21.97 -11.15
C ALA A 96 2.67 22.29 -9.76
N ASN A 97 3.63 23.23 -9.72
CA ASN A 97 4.26 23.76 -8.51
C ASN A 97 3.30 24.64 -7.70
N GLY A 98 3.30 24.47 -6.38
CA GLY A 98 2.68 25.38 -5.43
C GLY A 98 3.31 25.26 -4.05
N THR A 99 4.12 26.25 -3.68
CA THR A 99 4.74 26.41 -2.37
C THR A 99 3.74 26.97 -1.36
N GLY A 100 3.65 26.35 -0.18
CA GLY A 100 2.85 26.86 0.95
C GLY A 100 3.39 26.33 2.28
N SER A 101 3.98 27.22 3.06
CA SER A 101 4.45 26.98 4.43
C SER A 101 3.27 26.90 5.41
N TRP A 102 3.27 25.93 6.33
CA TRP A 102 2.32 25.86 7.46
C TRP A 102 3.04 25.45 8.75
N VAL A 103 2.72 26.17 9.83
CA VAL A 103 3.25 26.01 11.20
C VAL A 103 2.24 25.21 12.03
N PRO A 104 2.63 24.20 12.84
CA PRO A 104 1.64 23.40 13.57
C PRO A 104 1.32 24.01 14.95
N THR A 105 0.03 24.12 15.27
CA THR A 105 -0.46 24.26 16.65
C THR A 105 -1.04 22.93 17.11
N ARG A 106 -0.60 22.51 18.30
CA ARG A 106 -0.84 21.24 19.00
C ARG A 106 -2.29 21.11 19.50
N ALA A 107 -2.92 19.94 19.31
CA ALA A 107 -4.13 19.54 20.03
C ALA A 107 -3.97 18.13 20.66
N LYS A 108 -4.54 17.98 21.86
CA LYS A 108 -4.46 16.81 22.78
C LYS A 108 -5.51 15.73 22.47
N PRO A 109 -5.31 14.47 22.93
CA PRO A 109 -6.18 13.34 22.59
C PRO A 109 -7.40 13.25 23.51
N THR A 110 -8.54 12.77 22.97
CA THR A 110 -9.65 12.27 23.79
C THR A 110 -10.04 10.86 23.35
N THR A 111 -10.09 10.01 24.35
CA THR A 111 -10.42 8.58 24.41
C THR A 111 -11.83 8.29 23.92
N GLY A 112 -12.01 7.13 23.28
CA GLY A 112 -13.23 6.80 22.51
C GLY A 112 -14.38 6.18 23.28
N THR A 113 -15.36 5.66 22.55
CA THR A 113 -16.27 4.56 22.95
C THR A 113 -16.88 3.95 21.69
N ARG A 114 -16.92 2.61 21.67
CA ARG A 114 -17.52 1.72 20.67
C ARG A 114 -19.04 1.72 20.84
N GLY A 115 -19.81 1.81 19.75
CA GLY A 115 -21.28 1.70 19.77
C GLY A 115 -21.83 1.20 18.44
N MET A 116 -22.67 0.17 18.50
CA MET A 116 -23.21 -0.64 17.41
C MET A 116 -24.26 0.07 16.53
N THR A 117 -24.28 -0.36 15.28
CA THR A 117 -25.36 -0.44 14.27
C THR A 117 -26.74 0.18 14.57
N HIS A 118 -27.22 1.03 13.65
CA HIS A 118 -28.57 0.93 13.08
C HIS A 118 -28.63 1.53 11.66
N GLY A 119 -29.40 0.88 10.79
CA GLY A 119 -29.64 1.33 9.42
C GLY A 119 -30.54 2.55 9.40
N GLU A 120 -30.25 3.49 8.52
CA GLU A 120 -30.98 4.75 8.41
C GLU A 120 -31.46 4.93 6.96
N GLU A 121 -32.78 5.03 6.79
CA GLU A 121 -33.43 5.52 5.57
C GLU A 121 -32.97 6.96 5.27
N PRO A 122 -32.95 7.39 3.99
CA PRO A 122 -32.53 8.75 3.67
C PRO A 122 -33.60 9.75 4.12
N ALA A 123 -33.36 10.40 5.26
CA ALA A 123 -34.15 11.53 5.72
C ALA A 123 -34.01 12.71 4.73
N VAL A 124 -35.16 13.27 4.35
CA VAL A 124 -35.27 14.44 3.49
C VAL A 124 -34.65 15.64 4.22
N THR A 125 -33.47 16.06 3.78
CA THR A 125 -32.74 17.19 4.38
C THR A 125 -33.49 18.50 4.17
N THR A 126 -33.78 19.20 5.26
CA THR A 126 -34.43 20.52 5.18
C THR A 126 -33.40 21.58 4.82
N ARG A 127 -33.81 22.65 4.11
CA ARG A 127 -32.92 23.75 3.66
C ARG A 127 -32.11 24.42 4.78
N ARG A 128 -32.49 24.23 6.05
CA ARG A 128 -31.78 24.75 7.22
C ARG A 128 -30.55 23.91 7.57
N GLU A 129 -30.63 22.58 7.45
CA GLU A 129 -29.50 21.67 7.70
C GLU A 129 -28.40 21.80 6.64
N ALA A 130 -28.77 22.16 5.40
CA ALA A 130 -27.82 22.44 4.33
C ALA A 130 -27.01 23.73 4.56
N ARG A 131 -27.51 24.68 5.37
CA ARG A 131 -26.82 25.93 5.70
C ARG A 131 -25.86 25.82 6.88
N GLU A 132 -26.04 24.81 7.74
CA GLU A 132 -25.19 24.57 8.92
C GLU A 132 -24.06 23.57 8.67
N ARG A 133 -24.03 22.90 7.50
CA ARG A 133 -22.87 22.11 7.07
C ARG A 133 -21.75 23.06 6.66
N SER A 134 -20.70 23.09 7.48
CA SER A 134 -19.41 23.65 7.11
C SER A 134 -19.03 23.23 5.69
N PHE A 135 -18.70 24.19 4.83
CA PHE A 135 -18.14 23.91 3.49
C PHE A 135 -16.79 23.17 3.57
N LEU A 136 -16.15 23.19 4.75
CA LEU A 136 -15.10 22.25 5.11
C LEU A 136 -15.80 20.97 5.57
N ALA A 137 -16.27 20.17 4.60
CA ALA A 137 -16.60 18.79 4.88
C ALA A 137 -15.31 18.10 5.36
N ASP A 138 -15.38 17.35 6.45
CA ASP A 138 -14.28 16.46 6.87
C ASP A 138 -14.13 15.44 5.72
N ALA A 139 -13.14 15.66 4.85
CA ALA A 139 -12.90 14.89 3.62
C ALA A 139 -12.32 13.49 3.93
N ARG A 140 -12.79 12.88 5.01
CA ARG A 140 -12.48 11.49 5.35
C ARG A 140 -13.29 10.64 4.40
N LEU A 141 -12.65 10.18 3.33
CA LEU A 141 -13.12 9.02 2.61
C LEU A 141 -13.33 7.90 3.64
N THR A 142 -14.55 7.38 3.74
CA THR A 142 -14.91 6.26 4.62
C THR A 142 -14.82 4.91 3.91
N ALA A 143 -14.58 4.92 2.60
CA ALA A 143 -14.43 3.76 1.74
C ALA A 143 -13.56 4.14 0.53
N PRO A 144 -12.93 3.17 -0.16
CA PRO A 144 -12.24 3.42 -1.41
C PRO A 144 -13.19 4.01 -2.46
N PRO A 145 -12.68 4.86 -3.37
CA PRO A 145 -13.47 5.30 -4.51
C PRO A 145 -13.79 4.11 -5.41
N LEU A 146 -15.04 4.04 -5.89
CA LEU A 146 -15.43 3.06 -6.90
C LEU A 146 -14.62 3.32 -8.18
N THR A 147 -14.19 2.25 -8.85
CA THR A 147 -13.47 2.33 -10.13
C THR A 147 -14.14 1.48 -11.20
N GLY A 148 -13.83 1.76 -12.47
CA GLY A 148 -14.31 0.98 -13.61
C GLY A 148 -15.84 0.80 -13.67
N TRP A 149 -16.28 -0.44 -13.88
CA TRP A 149 -17.69 -0.79 -14.05
C TRP A 149 -18.54 -0.54 -12.78
N GLN A 150 -17.94 -0.65 -11.58
CA GLN A 150 -18.65 -0.37 -10.33
C GLN A 150 -19.03 1.11 -10.23
N ALA A 151 -18.10 2.01 -10.56
CA ALA A 151 -18.34 3.45 -10.61
C ALA A 151 -19.39 3.81 -11.67
N PHE A 152 -19.35 3.09 -12.78
CA PHE A 152 -20.32 3.20 -13.86
C PHE A 152 -21.73 2.74 -13.41
N LEU A 153 -21.87 1.60 -12.72
CA LEU A 153 -23.17 1.16 -12.18
C LEU A 153 -23.72 2.13 -11.14
N ALA A 154 -22.86 2.70 -10.30
CA ALA A 154 -23.24 3.75 -9.37
C ALA A 154 -23.77 4.99 -10.12
N ARG A 155 -23.11 5.41 -11.21
CA ARG A 155 -23.60 6.51 -12.08
C ARG A 155 -24.95 6.21 -12.72
N LEU A 156 -25.22 4.94 -13.02
CA LEU A 156 -26.50 4.48 -13.55
C LEU A 156 -27.64 4.45 -12.51
N GLY A 157 -27.34 4.64 -11.23
CA GLY A 157 -28.29 4.60 -10.12
C GLY A 157 -28.41 3.24 -9.44
N PHE A 158 -27.54 2.28 -9.78
CA PHE A 158 -27.51 0.97 -9.11
C PHE A 158 -26.68 1.03 -7.83
N LYS A 159 -27.08 0.24 -6.83
CA LYS A 159 -26.31 0.06 -5.61
C LYS A 159 -25.10 -0.84 -5.92
N SER A 160 -23.97 -0.21 -6.20
CA SER A 160 -22.66 -0.85 -6.27
C SER A 160 -21.77 -0.34 -5.14
N GLY A 161 -20.91 -1.22 -4.63
CA GLY A 161 -19.97 -0.92 -3.55
C GLY A 161 -18.62 -1.58 -3.84
N PRO A 162 -17.53 -1.12 -3.21
CA PRO A 162 -16.26 -1.81 -3.29
C PRO A 162 -16.37 -3.19 -2.65
N THR A 163 -15.61 -4.14 -3.17
CA THR A 163 -15.46 -5.48 -2.59
C THR A 163 -14.74 -5.42 -1.24
N ALA A 164 -14.89 -6.46 -0.44
CA ALA A 164 -14.16 -6.59 0.83
C ALA A 164 -12.62 -6.53 0.63
N GLU A 165 -12.12 -7.07 -0.48
CA GLU A 165 -10.70 -7.01 -0.84
C GLU A 165 -10.24 -5.59 -1.21
N GLU A 166 -11.05 -4.85 -1.98
CA GLU A 166 -10.78 -3.44 -2.30
C GLU A 166 -10.79 -2.57 -1.03
N VAL A 167 -11.71 -2.82 -0.11
CA VAL A 167 -11.76 -2.14 1.19
C VAL A 167 -10.51 -2.47 2.01
N ALA A 168 -10.16 -3.74 2.16
CA ALA A 168 -8.98 -4.17 2.93
C ALA A 168 -7.68 -3.55 2.37
N LYS A 169 -7.50 -3.61 1.05
CA LYS A 169 -6.35 -2.99 0.38
C LYS A 169 -6.28 -1.48 0.62
N TRP A 170 -7.42 -0.80 0.53
CA TRP A 170 -7.48 0.64 0.77
C TRP A 170 -7.19 1.00 2.23
N GLU A 171 -7.67 0.20 3.18
CA GLU A 171 -7.34 0.34 4.60
C GLU A 171 -5.84 0.14 4.84
N ASP A 172 -5.22 -0.86 4.23
CA ASP A 172 -3.77 -1.10 4.30
C ASP A 172 -2.97 0.06 3.71
N GLU A 173 -3.30 0.51 2.49
CA GLU A 173 -2.65 1.67 1.84
C GLU A 173 -2.78 2.94 2.69
N ARG A 174 -3.95 3.13 3.30
CA ARG A 174 -4.19 4.25 4.21
C ARG A 174 -3.42 4.11 5.52
N ALA A 175 -3.19 2.90 6.02
CA ALA A 175 -2.38 2.66 7.21
C ALA A 175 -0.90 2.95 6.95
N ILE A 176 -0.35 2.50 5.82
CA ILE A 176 1.08 2.69 5.51
C ILE A 176 1.41 4.09 4.96
N SER A 177 0.42 4.86 4.52
CA SER A 177 0.59 6.26 4.09
C SER A 177 0.61 7.27 5.24
N GLN A 178 0.35 6.84 6.47
CA GLN A 178 0.35 7.73 7.63
C GLN A 178 1.74 8.29 7.93
N HIS A 179 1.75 9.49 8.50
CA HIS A 179 2.95 10.13 9.01
C HIS A 179 2.88 10.17 10.54
N TRP A 180 3.97 9.78 11.19
CA TRP A 180 4.10 9.80 12.63
C TRP A 180 4.86 11.04 13.10
N PRO A 181 4.64 11.49 14.36
CA PRO A 181 5.54 12.46 14.97
C PRO A 181 6.94 11.86 15.12
N GLY A 182 7.90 12.46 14.41
CA GLY A 182 9.30 12.05 14.42
C GLY A 182 9.64 10.90 13.46
N PRO A 183 10.93 10.65 13.24
CA PRO A 183 11.41 9.53 12.42
C PRO A 183 11.12 8.20 13.11
N ARG A 184 10.91 7.15 12.32
CA ARG A 184 10.79 5.76 12.79
C ARG A 184 11.87 4.89 12.18
N THR A 185 12.44 4.01 13.00
CA THR A 185 13.46 3.05 12.58
C THR A 185 12.93 1.63 12.75
N ILE A 186 12.99 0.84 11.68
CA ILE A 186 12.56 -0.56 11.65
C ILE A 186 13.76 -1.42 11.28
N ALA A 187 14.15 -2.34 12.17
CA ALA A 187 15.22 -3.28 11.89
C ALA A 187 14.66 -4.57 11.28
N VAL A 188 15.25 -5.04 10.18
CA VAL A 188 14.85 -6.27 9.48
C VAL A 188 15.88 -7.36 9.77
N LEU A 189 15.45 -8.41 10.48
CA LEU A 189 16.32 -9.33 11.21
C LEU A 189 16.04 -10.80 10.90
N ASN A 190 17.08 -11.62 11.09
CA ASN A 190 17.09 -13.08 11.22
C ASN A 190 18.56 -13.54 11.28
N GLY A 191 18.97 -14.36 12.25
CA GLY A 191 20.34 -14.90 12.33
C GLY A 191 20.72 -15.83 11.18
N LYS A 192 19.74 -16.36 10.44
CA LYS A 192 20.00 -17.22 9.29
C LYS A 192 20.18 -16.40 8.00
N GLY A 193 21.28 -16.67 7.31
CA GLY A 193 21.50 -16.20 5.94
C GLY A 193 20.44 -16.76 4.99
N GLY A 194 19.98 -15.93 4.04
CA GLY A 194 18.97 -16.35 3.06
C GLY A 194 17.52 -16.32 3.57
N ALA A 195 17.26 -15.81 4.78
CA ALA A 195 15.90 -15.67 5.33
C ALA A 195 15.01 -14.62 4.66
N GLY A 196 15.53 -13.89 3.66
CA GLY A 196 14.75 -12.88 2.93
C GLY A 196 14.78 -11.48 3.54
N LYS A 197 15.71 -11.19 4.46
CA LYS A 197 15.89 -9.85 5.07
C LYS A 197 16.03 -8.74 4.01
N THR A 198 17.05 -8.82 3.16
CA THR A 198 17.32 -7.80 2.15
C THR A 198 16.14 -7.57 1.17
N PRO A 199 15.52 -8.61 0.57
CA PRO A 199 14.30 -8.41 -0.21
C PRO A 199 13.16 -7.78 0.58
N ALA A 200 12.93 -8.21 1.83
CA ALA A 200 11.89 -7.62 2.68
C ALA A 200 12.16 -6.13 2.94
N THR A 201 13.40 -5.74 3.24
CA THR A 201 13.80 -4.34 3.41
C THR A 201 13.48 -3.50 2.18
N ALA A 202 13.84 -3.96 0.98
CA ALA A 202 13.55 -3.24 -0.26
C ALA A 202 12.05 -3.13 -0.55
N LEU A 203 11.30 -4.24 -0.41
CA LEU A 203 9.86 -4.28 -0.70
C LEU A 203 9.05 -3.46 0.31
N LEU A 204 9.36 -3.55 1.60
CA LEU A 204 8.73 -2.71 2.62
C LEU A 204 9.01 -1.23 2.35
N SER A 205 10.28 -0.88 2.07
CA SER A 205 10.64 0.51 1.75
C SER A 205 9.87 1.06 0.56
N ALA A 206 9.75 0.27 -0.52
CA ALA A 206 8.98 0.63 -1.70
C ALA A 206 7.48 0.82 -1.40
N MET A 207 6.86 -0.09 -0.63
CA MET A 207 5.44 0.04 -0.26
C MET A 207 5.16 1.32 0.54
N PHE A 208 5.95 1.57 1.59
CA PHE A 208 5.79 2.77 2.43
C PHE A 208 6.11 4.07 1.68
N ALA A 209 7.07 4.05 0.75
CA ALA A 209 7.41 5.23 -0.04
C ALA A 209 6.36 5.56 -1.10
N ARG A 210 5.85 4.54 -1.82
CA ARG A 210 4.81 4.71 -2.84
C ARG A 210 3.48 5.19 -2.26
N ALA A 211 3.06 4.64 -1.14
CA ALA A 211 1.80 5.04 -0.49
C ALA A 211 1.94 6.34 0.30
N GLY A 212 3.06 6.55 1.00
CA GLY A 212 3.27 7.69 1.89
C GLY A 212 3.96 8.91 1.25
N GLY A 213 4.24 8.91 -0.05
CA GLY A 213 4.77 10.09 -0.75
C GLY A 213 6.25 10.40 -0.49
N SER A 214 7.10 9.38 -0.38
CA SER A 214 8.57 9.46 -0.13
C SER A 214 8.98 9.67 1.35
N GLY A 215 10.26 9.95 1.59
CA GLY A 215 10.87 10.09 2.92
C GLY A 215 11.24 8.75 3.59
N VAL A 216 11.51 7.71 2.80
CA VAL A 216 11.90 6.38 3.30
C VAL A 216 13.34 6.05 2.90
N LEU A 217 14.14 5.60 3.85
CA LEU A 217 15.50 5.11 3.63
C LEU A 217 15.59 3.60 3.85
N ALA A 218 16.15 2.88 2.90
CA ALA A 218 16.61 1.52 3.08
C ALA A 218 18.14 1.53 3.32
N TRP A 219 18.57 1.16 4.51
CA TRP A 219 19.98 1.15 4.91
C TRP A 219 20.50 -0.28 5.02
N ASP A 220 21.49 -0.61 4.19
CA ASP A 220 22.26 -1.85 4.29
C ASP A 220 23.30 -1.78 5.43
N ASN A 221 22.96 -2.34 6.58
CA ASN A 221 23.83 -2.41 7.76
C ASN A 221 24.57 -3.76 7.86
N ASN A 222 24.96 -4.33 6.72
CA ASN A 222 25.73 -5.56 6.69
C ASN A 222 27.23 -5.28 6.50
N VAL A 223 28.01 -5.63 7.52
CA VAL A 223 29.46 -5.43 7.60
C VAL A 223 30.29 -6.43 6.80
N THR A 224 29.69 -7.40 6.11
CA THR A 224 30.42 -8.43 5.37
C THR A 224 30.37 -8.21 3.86
N ARG A 225 29.22 -8.50 3.26
CA ARG A 225 28.87 -8.20 1.87
C ARG A 225 27.38 -7.97 1.85
N GLY A 226 26.97 -6.73 2.10
CA GLY A 226 25.58 -6.37 1.94
C GLY A 226 25.14 -6.52 0.49
N THR A 227 23.89 -6.91 0.31
CA THR A 227 23.37 -7.30 -1.01
C THR A 227 22.21 -6.41 -1.46
N LEU A 228 21.91 -5.36 -0.69
CA LEU A 228 20.85 -4.42 -1.00
C LEU A 228 21.21 -3.59 -2.24
N GLY A 229 22.47 -3.17 -2.34
CA GLY A 229 22.98 -2.43 -3.49
C GLY A 229 22.91 -3.18 -4.83
N TRP A 230 22.91 -4.51 -4.82
CA TRP A 230 22.77 -5.34 -6.03
C TRP A 230 21.33 -5.50 -6.51
N ARG A 231 20.35 -5.17 -5.66
CA ARG A 231 18.92 -5.33 -5.94
C ARG A 231 18.19 -4.02 -6.20
N THR A 232 18.94 -2.92 -6.19
CA THR A 232 18.40 -1.55 -6.25
C THR A 232 19.10 -0.77 -7.35
N GLU A 233 18.42 0.25 -7.87
CA GLU A 233 18.96 1.17 -8.86
C GLU A 233 20.16 1.92 -8.30
N SER A 234 21.25 1.97 -9.08
CA SER A 234 22.42 2.78 -8.75
C SER A 234 22.24 4.20 -9.24
N GLY A 235 22.60 5.16 -8.38
CA GLY A 235 22.76 6.57 -8.76
C GLY A 235 23.95 6.79 -9.72
N THR A 236 24.22 8.05 -10.06
CA THR A 236 25.35 8.44 -10.94
C THR A 236 26.73 8.37 -10.26
N HIS A 237 26.79 7.80 -9.06
CA HIS A 237 27.98 7.62 -8.23
C HIS A 237 27.99 6.21 -7.63
N SER A 238 29.11 5.83 -7.03
CA SER A 238 29.29 4.56 -6.30
C SER A 238 29.47 4.75 -4.78
N ALA A 239 29.14 5.94 -4.27
CA ALA A 239 29.26 6.25 -2.84
C ALA A 239 28.50 5.26 -1.95
N THR A 240 28.97 5.09 -0.73
CA THR A 240 28.46 4.12 0.25
C THR A 240 28.36 4.78 1.62
N VAL A 241 27.92 4.03 2.63
CA VAL A 241 27.92 4.48 4.02
C VAL A 241 29.29 4.99 4.49
N LEU A 242 30.39 4.46 3.94
CA LEU A 242 31.74 4.92 4.30
C LEU A 242 32.02 6.35 3.83
N ASP A 243 31.43 6.75 2.70
CA ASP A 243 31.53 8.11 2.16
C ASP A 243 30.61 9.10 2.90
N LEU A 244 29.62 8.57 3.63
CA LEU A 244 28.74 9.38 4.49
C LEU A 244 29.43 9.75 5.81
N ILE A 245 30.20 8.84 6.40
CA ILE A 245 30.85 9.02 7.72
C ILE A 245 31.56 10.38 7.84
N PRO A 246 32.50 10.76 6.96
CA PRO A 246 33.23 12.02 7.10
C PRO A 246 32.35 13.27 6.89
N ARG A 247 31.11 13.11 6.42
CA ARG A 247 30.15 14.19 6.13
C ARG A 247 29.04 14.30 7.17
N THR A 248 29.03 13.44 8.19
CA THR A 248 27.97 13.38 9.21
C THR A 248 27.81 14.71 9.94
N ASP A 249 28.89 15.30 10.46
CA ASP A 249 28.86 16.60 11.15
C ASP A 249 28.29 17.73 10.28
N GLU A 250 28.73 17.80 9.02
CA GLU A 250 28.24 18.78 8.04
C GLU A 250 26.73 18.60 7.81
N LEU A 251 26.30 17.37 7.55
CA LEU A 251 24.91 17.01 7.27
C LEU A 251 24.00 17.14 8.49
N LEU A 252 24.54 17.20 9.70
CA LEU A 252 23.75 17.46 10.91
C LEU A 252 23.51 18.95 11.16
N THR A 253 24.26 19.85 10.54
CA THR A 253 24.06 21.31 10.72
C THR A 253 22.68 21.81 10.26
N PRO A 254 22.09 22.84 10.89
CA PRO A 254 20.76 23.36 10.49
C PRO A 254 20.65 23.81 9.02
N GLY A 255 21.76 24.22 8.40
CA GLY A 255 21.80 24.70 7.02
C GLY A 255 21.92 23.60 5.95
N ALA A 256 22.24 22.36 6.35
CA ALA A 256 22.40 21.25 5.41
C ALA A 256 21.07 20.83 4.77
N ARG A 257 21.10 20.55 3.48
CA ARG A 257 19.91 20.29 2.64
C ARG A 257 19.84 18.83 2.24
N ALA A 258 18.64 18.35 1.91
CA ALA A 258 18.45 16.99 1.41
C ALA A 258 19.27 16.71 0.13
N ALA A 259 19.47 17.72 -0.71
CA ALA A 259 20.33 17.62 -1.89
C ALA A 259 21.80 17.31 -1.57
N ASP A 260 22.28 17.72 -0.40
CA ASP A 260 23.67 17.45 0.02
C ASP A 260 23.85 15.96 0.38
N LEU A 261 22.81 15.32 0.92
CA LEU A 261 22.75 13.88 1.20
C LEU A 261 22.58 13.02 -0.07
N ALA A 262 21.89 13.56 -1.09
CA ALA A 262 21.66 12.89 -2.38
C ALA A 262 22.94 12.50 -3.13
N ALA A 263 24.09 13.06 -2.76
CA ALA A 263 25.40 12.66 -3.28
C ALA A 263 25.92 11.32 -2.71
N VAL A 264 25.26 10.76 -1.69
CA VAL A 264 25.66 9.50 -1.04
C VAL A 264 24.59 8.43 -1.11
N VAL A 265 23.31 8.81 -1.05
CA VAL A 265 22.19 7.86 -1.18
C VAL A 265 21.83 7.58 -2.64
N HIS A 266 21.28 6.40 -2.90
CA HIS A 266 20.85 6.02 -4.25
C HIS A 266 19.32 6.02 -4.35
N HIS A 267 18.79 7.01 -5.06
CA HIS A 267 17.35 7.17 -5.25
C HIS A 267 16.75 6.10 -6.18
N GLN A 268 15.62 5.53 -5.79
CA GLN A 268 14.86 4.55 -6.57
C GLN A 268 13.77 5.26 -7.37
N THR A 269 13.93 5.34 -8.68
CA THR A 269 13.21 6.31 -9.52
C THR A 269 11.72 6.03 -9.60
N ILE A 270 11.30 4.76 -9.59
CA ILE A 270 9.88 4.38 -9.63
C ILE A 270 9.31 4.29 -8.21
N ASP A 271 10.03 3.66 -7.29
CA ASP A 271 9.53 3.32 -5.96
C ASP A 271 9.70 4.43 -4.91
N LYS A 272 10.44 5.51 -5.24
CA LYS A 272 10.54 6.77 -4.48
C LYS A 272 11.18 6.69 -3.09
N TYR A 273 11.86 5.60 -2.77
CA TYR A 273 12.70 5.47 -1.58
C TYR A 273 14.18 5.67 -1.94
N ASP A 274 15.00 5.92 -0.92
CA ASP A 274 16.45 6.04 -1.06
C ASP A 274 17.16 4.85 -0.45
N VAL A 275 18.36 4.53 -0.95
CA VAL A 275 19.17 3.42 -0.46
C VAL A 275 20.52 3.93 0.02
N LEU A 276 20.84 3.69 1.29
CA LEU A 276 22.20 3.84 1.83
C LEU A 276 22.89 2.48 1.78
N ARG A 277 23.90 2.38 0.91
CA ARG A 277 24.55 1.11 0.58
C ARG A 277 25.76 0.82 1.43
N SER A 278 25.98 -0.46 1.63
CA SER A 278 27.23 -1.05 2.08
C SER A 278 28.21 -1.13 0.88
N ASN A 279 29.53 -1.25 1.10
CA ASN A 279 30.52 -1.46 0.04
C ASN A 279 30.84 -2.96 -0.11
N PRO A 280 30.27 -3.67 -1.10
CA PRO A 280 30.42 -5.12 -1.20
C PRO A 280 31.80 -5.57 -1.70
N LEU A 281 32.67 -4.65 -2.11
CA LEU A 281 34.01 -4.94 -2.64
C LEU A 281 35.07 -5.04 -1.54
N LEU A 282 34.80 -4.50 -0.35
CA LEU A 282 35.74 -4.50 0.76
C LEU A 282 35.62 -5.77 1.60
N LEU A 283 36.69 -6.10 2.31
CA LEU A 283 36.65 -7.12 3.34
C LEU A 283 35.86 -6.62 4.54
N SER A 284 35.29 -7.54 5.32
CA SER A 284 34.44 -7.18 6.45
C SER A 284 35.14 -6.30 7.49
N THR A 285 36.45 -6.49 7.67
CA THR A 285 37.29 -5.69 8.58
C THR A 285 37.47 -4.25 8.11
N GLU A 286 37.43 -3.98 6.80
CA GLU A 286 37.66 -2.67 6.21
C GLU A 286 36.35 -1.87 6.08
N GLN A 287 35.21 -2.54 6.23
CA GLN A 287 33.88 -1.94 6.16
C GLN A 287 33.24 -1.73 7.54
N LYS A 288 33.79 -2.35 8.58
CA LYS A 288 33.19 -2.34 9.92
C LYS A 288 33.26 -0.95 10.53
N LEU A 289 32.10 -0.32 10.67
CA LEU A 289 31.93 0.94 11.39
C LEU A 289 32.24 0.76 12.89
N THR A 290 32.49 1.86 13.59
CA THR A 290 32.38 1.90 15.05
C THR A 290 30.92 2.15 15.47
N PRO A 291 30.52 1.80 16.70
CA PRO A 291 29.19 2.15 17.22
C PRO A 291 28.88 3.65 17.12
N ASP A 292 29.85 4.52 17.44
CA ASP A 292 29.69 5.97 17.34
C ASP A 292 29.47 6.44 15.89
N GLN A 293 30.14 5.81 14.92
CA GLN A 293 29.92 6.10 13.50
C GLN A 293 28.53 5.65 13.04
N LEU A 294 28.03 4.50 13.52
CA LEU A 294 26.67 4.05 13.26
C LEU A 294 25.66 5.04 13.85
N ASP A 295 25.89 5.53 15.08
CA ASP A 295 25.05 6.55 15.71
C ASP A 295 25.02 7.85 14.90
N ALA A 296 26.18 8.31 14.41
CA ALA A 296 26.27 9.51 13.58
C ALA A 296 25.53 9.34 12.24
N VAL A 297 25.69 8.19 11.57
CA VAL A 297 24.96 7.87 10.33
C VAL A 297 23.45 7.79 10.58
N HIS A 298 23.04 7.15 11.68
CA HIS A 298 21.63 7.07 12.06
C HIS A 298 21.05 8.44 12.35
N ALA A 299 21.76 9.31 13.08
CA ALA A 299 21.33 10.68 13.35
C ALA A 299 21.11 11.49 12.05
N VAL A 300 21.99 11.32 11.05
CA VAL A 300 21.78 11.90 9.72
C VAL A 300 20.52 11.30 9.09
N ALA A 301 20.39 9.98 9.04
CA ALA A 301 19.20 9.34 8.47
C ALA A 301 17.90 9.84 9.14
N ALA A 302 17.86 9.93 10.46
CA ALA A 302 16.73 10.38 11.26
C ALA A 302 16.39 11.85 11.05
N LYS A 303 17.37 12.67 10.64
CA LYS A 303 17.14 14.08 10.27
C LYS A 303 16.45 14.22 8.93
N TYR A 304 16.75 13.36 7.95
CA TYR A 304 16.30 13.50 6.56
C TYR A 304 15.13 12.60 6.17
N TYR A 305 14.92 11.50 6.88
CA TYR A 305 13.89 10.51 6.56
C TYR A 305 12.89 10.35 7.69
N ARG A 306 11.60 10.18 7.34
CA ARG A 306 10.55 9.87 8.30
C ARG A 306 10.55 8.39 8.70
N LEU A 307 11.10 7.53 7.84
CA LEU A 307 11.11 6.09 8.05
C LEU A 307 12.43 5.49 7.54
N ILE A 308 13.06 4.66 8.37
CA ILE A 308 14.36 4.05 8.11
C ILE A 308 14.20 2.55 8.28
N PHE A 309 14.42 1.78 7.22
CA PHE A 309 14.53 0.32 7.28
C PHE A 309 16.01 -0.06 7.31
N MET A 310 16.45 -0.71 8.38
CA MET A 310 17.82 -1.21 8.51
C MET A 310 17.86 -2.71 8.19
N ASP A 311 18.54 -3.07 7.10
CA ASP A 311 18.81 -4.46 6.71
C ASP A 311 20.00 -5.01 7.50
N SER A 312 19.78 -6.03 8.31
CA SER A 312 20.82 -6.55 9.20
C SER A 312 21.79 -7.50 8.50
N GLY A 313 23.02 -7.55 9.03
CA GLY A 313 23.88 -8.73 8.90
C GLY A 313 23.28 -9.99 9.56
N ASN A 314 24.02 -11.09 9.52
CA ASN A 314 23.61 -12.38 10.13
C ASN A 314 24.20 -12.59 11.53
N ASP A 315 25.19 -11.80 11.94
CA ASP A 315 25.88 -11.96 13.22
C ASP A 315 25.14 -11.18 14.32
N GLU A 316 24.31 -11.88 15.08
CA GLU A 316 23.52 -11.33 16.18
C GLU A 316 24.39 -10.91 17.38
N GLY A 317 25.65 -11.36 17.45
CA GLY A 317 26.61 -10.97 18.49
C GLY A 317 27.43 -9.73 18.15
N ASP A 318 27.32 -9.22 16.92
CA ASP A 318 28.11 -8.06 16.47
C ASP A 318 27.65 -6.78 17.17
N ALA A 319 28.61 -5.96 17.63
CA ALA A 319 28.32 -4.71 18.32
C ALA A 319 27.47 -3.73 17.48
N LEU A 320 27.65 -3.69 16.16
CA LEU A 320 26.84 -2.86 15.27
C LEU A 320 25.45 -3.44 15.04
N TRP A 321 25.32 -4.76 15.06
CA TRP A 321 24.00 -5.41 15.01
C TRP A 321 23.21 -5.03 16.27
N LEU A 322 23.82 -5.17 17.44
CA LEU A 322 23.19 -4.79 18.72
C LEU A 322 22.89 -3.29 18.77
N ARG A 323 23.78 -2.44 18.24
CA ARG A 323 23.54 -1.00 18.19
C ARG A 323 22.40 -0.60 17.26
N MET A 324 22.23 -1.30 16.13
CA MET A 324 21.06 -1.14 15.27
C MET A 324 19.76 -1.50 16.01
N ILE A 325 19.76 -2.54 16.86
CA ILE A 325 18.58 -2.86 17.69
C ILE A 325 18.28 -1.74 18.67
N ASP A 326 19.29 -1.12 19.29
CA ASP A 326 19.09 0.00 20.23
C ASP A 326 18.40 1.20 19.56
N HIS A 327 18.56 1.39 18.25
CA HIS A 327 17.89 2.45 17.47
C HIS A 327 16.51 2.07 16.95
N ALA A 328 16.11 0.80 17.01
CA ALA A 328 14.89 0.32 16.38
C ALA A 328 13.66 0.63 17.23
N ASP A 329 12.66 1.31 16.64
CA ASP A 329 11.32 1.43 17.23
C ASP A 329 10.53 0.11 17.10
N GLN A 330 10.81 -0.65 16.04
CA GLN A 330 10.15 -1.91 15.72
C GLN A 330 11.13 -2.87 15.02
N ILE A 331 10.85 -4.17 15.15
CA ILE A 331 11.61 -5.21 14.47
C ILE A 331 10.70 -6.00 13.52
N VAL A 332 11.25 -6.40 12.38
CA VAL A 332 10.62 -7.33 11.43
C VAL A 332 11.52 -8.54 11.32
N VAL A 333 11.03 -9.72 11.73
CA VAL A 333 11.76 -10.97 11.57
C VAL A 333 11.42 -11.59 10.22
N ALA A 334 12.32 -11.45 9.25
CA ALA A 334 12.15 -12.06 7.94
C ALA A 334 12.30 -13.58 8.06
N THR A 335 11.40 -14.34 7.44
CA THR A 335 11.45 -15.81 7.46
C THR A 335 10.97 -16.37 6.12
N SER A 336 11.21 -17.66 5.91
CA SER A 336 10.67 -18.43 4.79
C SER A 336 9.89 -19.64 5.31
N THR A 337 9.34 -20.44 4.39
CA THR A 337 8.67 -21.71 4.75
C THR A 337 9.63 -22.80 5.25
N ARG A 338 10.94 -22.51 5.34
CA ARG A 338 11.94 -23.46 5.83
C ARG A 338 11.97 -23.49 7.37
N PRO A 339 11.89 -24.68 8.01
CA PRO A 339 11.88 -24.79 9.46
C PRO A 339 13.10 -24.20 10.17
N ASP A 340 14.29 -24.30 9.57
CA ASP A 340 15.54 -23.77 10.13
C ASP A 340 15.54 -22.23 10.21
N HIS A 341 14.92 -21.56 9.25
CA HIS A 341 14.77 -20.10 9.26
C HIS A 341 13.76 -19.62 10.31
N ALA A 342 12.65 -20.36 10.46
CA ALA A 342 11.63 -20.07 11.46
C ALA A 342 12.16 -20.29 12.88
N GLU A 343 12.89 -21.39 13.12
CA GLU A 343 13.48 -21.67 14.43
C GLU A 343 14.56 -20.64 14.79
N ALA A 344 15.40 -20.22 13.83
CA ALA A 344 16.34 -19.13 14.05
C ALA A 344 15.63 -17.83 14.45
N GLY A 345 14.53 -17.48 13.76
CA GLY A 345 13.70 -16.33 14.12
C GLY A 345 13.09 -16.44 15.53
N ARG A 346 12.63 -17.64 15.93
CA ARG A 346 12.10 -17.89 17.27
C ARG A 346 13.16 -17.72 18.37
N LEU A 347 14.36 -18.26 18.15
CA LEU A 347 15.48 -18.11 19.09
C LEU A 347 15.92 -16.66 19.23
N LEU A 348 15.99 -15.93 18.11
CA LEU A 348 16.28 -14.50 18.07
C LEU A 348 15.26 -13.70 18.90
N LEU A 349 13.97 -13.96 18.73
CA LEU A 349 12.92 -13.26 19.50
C LEU A 349 13.04 -13.52 21.00
N ASN A 350 13.35 -14.76 21.41
CA ASN A 350 13.59 -15.08 22.81
C ASN A 350 14.80 -14.31 23.36
N ALA A 351 15.92 -14.31 22.63
CA ALA A 351 17.14 -13.61 23.05
C ALA A 351 16.93 -12.09 23.17
N LEU A 352 16.15 -11.49 22.26
CA LEU A 352 15.80 -10.07 22.33
C LEU A 352 14.84 -9.74 23.47
N ALA A 353 13.94 -10.66 23.85
CA ALA A 353 13.02 -10.47 24.96
C ALA A 353 13.71 -10.48 26.33
N ASP A 354 14.85 -11.16 26.44
CA ASP A 354 15.64 -11.26 27.67
C ASP A 354 16.60 -10.07 27.90
N ARG A 355 16.66 -9.11 26.97
CA ARG A 355 17.55 -7.93 27.00
C ARG A 355 16.87 -6.71 27.63
#